data_AF-A0A1E8EX60-F1
#
_entry.id   AF-A0A1E8EX60-F1
#
_cell.length_a   1.000
_cell.length_b   1.000
_cell.length_c   1.000
_cell.angle_alpha   90.00
_cell.angle_beta   90.00
_cell.angle_gamma   90.00
#
_symmetry.space_group_name_H-M   'P 1'
#
loop_
_entity.id
_entity.type
_entity.pdbx_description
1 polymer ?
#
loop_
_entity_poly.entity_id
_entity_poly.type
_entity_poly.pdbx_seq_one_letter_code
_entity_poly.pdbx_strand_id
1 'polypeptide(L)'
;MIHIKNIKTKFFIIFLTAILLCSICLYELDKTLMPVVMSVADLEIRAKVMKIMNVTISNEYSEQFNYNEIINIERDSEENINIINADTLKMNKIACDVAIKVQNELNKLKKIGVILPSGYIFKNNLLAQYGPDININVEPVGYVEARYLSNFESVGINQTRHKIYVELKTNMRIAVPLEKNDIEIKSQIPISETIIIGKVPDTAINMDLDNTKFKLKNKYE
;
A
#
# COMPACT_ATOMS: atom_id res chain seq x y z
N MET A 1 -16.90 61.51 -39.24
CA MET A 1 -17.49 60.77 -38.09
C MET A 1 -17.74 59.28 -38.37
N ILE A 2 -17.96 58.85 -39.62
CA ILE A 2 -18.24 57.44 -39.99
C ILE A 2 -17.01 56.52 -39.84
N HIS A 3 -15.80 56.98 -40.17
CA HIS A 3 -14.58 56.16 -40.07
C HIS A 3 -14.18 55.78 -38.62
N ILE A 4 -14.43 56.65 -37.64
CA ILE A 4 -14.14 56.39 -36.23
C ILE A 4 -15.05 55.29 -35.67
N LYS A 5 -16.28 55.18 -36.19
CA LYS A 5 -17.25 54.17 -35.75
C LYS A 5 -16.76 52.75 -36.09
N ASN A 6 -16.22 52.54 -37.30
CA ASN A 6 -15.69 51.26 -37.76
C ASN A 6 -14.44 50.80 -36.99
N ILE A 7 -13.60 51.73 -36.50
CA ILE A 7 -12.43 51.39 -35.69
C ILE A 7 -12.87 50.85 -34.32
N LYS A 8 -13.83 51.52 -33.66
CA LYS A 8 -14.38 51.06 -32.38
C LYS A 8 -15.04 49.69 -32.47
N THR A 9 -15.78 49.41 -33.56
CA THR A 9 -16.39 48.09 -33.78
C THR A 9 -15.36 46.99 -34.04
N LYS A 10 -14.30 47.27 -34.82
CA LYS A 10 -13.21 46.31 -35.05
C LYS A 10 -12.45 45.97 -33.76
N PHE A 11 -12.14 46.97 -32.93
CA PHE A 11 -11.53 46.75 -31.62
C PHE A 11 -12.43 45.91 -30.69
N PHE A 12 -13.73 46.18 -30.69
CA PHE A 12 -14.69 45.40 -29.92
C PHE A 12 -14.76 43.93 -30.35
N ILE A 13 -14.74 43.66 -31.66
CA ILE A 13 -14.70 42.29 -32.20
C ILE A 13 -13.40 41.59 -31.82
N ILE A 14 -12.25 42.25 -31.95
CA ILE A 14 -10.94 41.68 -31.54
C ILE A 14 -10.94 41.32 -30.06
N PHE A 15 -11.46 42.21 -29.21
CA PHE A 15 -11.57 41.97 -27.78
C PHE A 15 -12.49 40.77 -27.47
N LEU A 16 -13.64 40.68 -28.14
CA LEU A 16 -14.56 39.55 -27.97
C LEU A 16 -13.92 38.22 -28.42
N THR A 17 -13.20 38.22 -29.55
CA THR A 17 -12.46 37.03 -30.01
C THR A 17 -11.33 36.65 -29.07
N ALA A 18 -10.62 37.63 -28.48
CA ALA A 18 -9.56 37.37 -27.51
C ALA A 18 -10.10 36.75 -26.22
N ILE A 19 -11.27 37.21 -25.74
CA ILE A 19 -11.97 36.59 -24.60
C ILE A 19 -12.34 35.14 -24.95
N LEU A 20 -12.93 34.91 -26.12
CA LEU A 20 -13.31 33.56 -26.56
C LEU A 20 -12.10 32.62 -26.61
N LEU A 21 -10.98 33.07 -27.21
CA LEU A 21 -9.72 32.34 -27.27
C LEU A 21 -9.13 32.08 -25.87
N CYS A 22 -9.18 33.07 -24.97
CA CYS A 22 -8.72 32.92 -23.60
C CYS A 22 -9.56 31.86 -22.85
N SER A 23 -10.88 31.90 -22.97
CA SER A 23 -11.77 30.89 -22.37
C SER A 23 -11.50 29.48 -22.90
N ILE A 24 -11.29 29.32 -24.21
CA ILE A 24 -10.91 28.02 -24.81
C ILE A 24 -9.55 27.55 -24.29
N CYS A 25 -8.57 28.45 -24.20
CA CYS A 25 -7.24 28.13 -23.70
C CYS A 25 -7.28 27.68 -22.23
N LEU A 26 -8.06 28.35 -21.38
CA LEU A 26 -8.24 27.96 -19.98
C LEU A 26 -8.91 26.59 -19.87
N TYR A 27 -9.93 26.32 -20.69
CA TYR A 27 -10.61 25.03 -20.71
C TYR A 27 -9.68 23.86 -21.10
N GLU A 28 -8.87 24.03 -22.16
CA GLU A 28 -7.91 23.00 -22.58
C GLU A 28 -6.76 22.81 -21.59
N LEU A 29 -6.31 23.92 -20.97
CA LEU A 29 -5.32 23.88 -19.89
C LEU A 29 -5.84 23.05 -18.71
N ASP A 30 -7.04 23.35 -18.23
CA ASP A 30 -7.65 22.62 -17.11
C ASP A 30 -7.78 21.12 -17.43
N LYS A 31 -8.28 20.78 -18.62
CA LYS A 31 -8.44 19.39 -19.07
C LYS A 31 -7.12 18.62 -19.12
N THR A 32 -6.01 19.31 -19.40
CA THR A 32 -4.68 18.68 -19.52
C THR A 32 -3.95 18.64 -18.18
N LEU A 33 -4.06 19.68 -17.36
CA LEU A 33 -3.37 19.78 -16.07
C LEU A 33 -4.06 18.95 -14.98
N MET A 34 -5.39 18.87 -14.98
CA MET A 34 -6.14 18.23 -13.90
C MET A 34 -5.73 16.76 -13.66
N PRO A 35 -5.62 15.90 -14.70
CA PRO A 35 -5.20 14.51 -14.50
C PRO A 35 -3.79 14.40 -13.91
N VAL A 36 -2.90 15.36 -14.24
CA VAL A 36 -1.53 15.38 -13.72
C VAL A 36 -1.53 15.79 -12.25
N VAL A 37 -2.29 16.84 -11.88
CA VAL A 37 -2.47 17.26 -10.48
C VAL A 37 -3.02 16.10 -9.66
N MET A 38 -4.07 15.46 -10.14
CA MET A 38 -4.74 14.36 -9.45
C MET A 38 -3.80 13.16 -9.26
N SER A 39 -3.01 12.82 -10.28
CA SER A 39 -2.03 11.74 -10.19
C SER A 39 -0.91 12.04 -9.19
N VAL A 40 -0.39 13.26 -9.17
CA VAL A 40 0.62 13.67 -8.18
C VAL A 40 0.03 13.68 -6.77
N ALA A 41 -1.20 14.17 -6.62
CA ALA A 41 -1.92 14.17 -5.35
C ALA A 41 -2.12 12.75 -4.79
N ASP A 42 -2.54 11.79 -5.63
CA ASP A 42 -2.66 10.36 -5.25
C ASP A 42 -1.32 9.82 -4.75
N LEU A 43 -0.23 10.05 -5.47
CA LEU A 43 1.10 9.57 -5.06
C LEU A 43 1.53 10.15 -3.72
N GLU A 44 1.40 11.46 -3.53
CA GLU A 44 1.81 12.14 -2.29
C GLU A 44 0.96 11.67 -1.10
N ILE A 45 -0.35 11.54 -1.30
CA ILE A 45 -1.27 11.09 -0.25
C ILE A 45 -1.02 9.62 0.08
N ARG A 46 -0.84 8.77 -0.93
CA ARG A 46 -0.50 7.36 -0.74
C ARG A 46 0.79 7.21 0.05
N ALA A 47 1.84 7.96 -0.29
CA ALA A 47 3.10 7.94 0.44
C ALA A 47 2.93 8.36 1.90
N LYS A 48 2.19 9.44 2.15
CA LYS A 48 1.94 9.96 3.52
C LYS A 48 1.10 9.00 4.36
N VAL A 49 0.04 8.44 3.79
CA VAL A 49 -0.84 7.46 4.46
C VAL A 49 -0.09 6.17 4.74
N MET A 50 0.66 5.64 3.78
CA MET A 50 1.51 4.46 3.98
C MET A 50 2.52 4.68 5.10
N LYS A 51 3.15 5.85 5.15
CA LYS A 51 4.08 6.19 6.23
C LYS A 51 3.38 6.16 7.60
N ILE A 52 2.19 6.76 7.71
CA ILE A 52 1.40 6.74 8.95
C ILE A 52 1.07 5.30 9.35
N MET A 53 0.54 4.49 8.43
CA MET A 53 0.22 3.09 8.67
C MET A 53 1.43 2.30 9.17
N ASN A 54 2.56 2.42 8.47
CA ASN A 54 3.75 1.63 8.77
C ASN A 54 4.38 2.03 10.09
N VAL A 55 4.45 3.34 10.39
CA VAL A 55 4.97 3.83 11.67
C VAL A 55 4.06 3.40 12.82
N THR A 56 2.75 3.50 12.66
CA THR A 56 1.81 3.08 13.71
C THR A 56 1.88 1.58 13.97
N ILE A 57 1.89 0.74 12.92
CA ILE A 57 2.10 -0.71 13.10
C ILE A 57 3.43 -0.96 13.82
N SER A 58 4.53 -0.36 13.35
CA SER A 58 5.85 -0.60 13.94
C SER A 58 5.91 -0.23 15.42
N ASN A 59 5.30 0.88 15.82
CA ASN A 59 5.28 1.33 17.20
C ASN A 59 4.43 0.42 18.09
N GLU A 60 3.21 0.09 17.68
CA GLU A 60 2.32 -0.77 18.47
C GLU A 60 2.89 -2.18 18.67
N TYR A 61 3.49 -2.74 17.62
CA TYR A 61 4.06 -4.08 17.70
C TYR A 61 5.34 -4.10 18.52
N SER A 62 6.19 -3.07 18.44
CA SER A 62 7.41 -3.01 19.25
C SER A 62 7.09 -2.88 20.75
N GLU A 63 5.99 -2.23 21.11
CA GLU A 63 5.59 -2.02 22.50
C GLU A 63 4.77 -3.18 23.10
N GLN A 64 3.97 -3.89 22.28
CA GLN A 64 2.96 -4.83 22.79
C GLN A 64 3.11 -6.27 22.26
N PHE A 65 3.96 -6.54 21.26
CA PHE A 65 4.04 -7.86 20.64
C PHE A 65 5.20 -8.69 21.19
N ASN A 66 4.89 -9.61 22.09
CA ASN A 66 5.78 -10.72 22.43
C ASN A 66 5.33 -11.98 21.66
N TYR A 67 6.15 -12.45 20.73
CA TYR A 67 5.84 -13.61 19.90
C TYR A 67 5.44 -14.85 20.74
N ASN A 68 6.15 -15.09 21.85
CA ASN A 68 5.93 -16.24 22.72
C ASN A 68 4.61 -16.18 23.49
N GLU A 69 3.97 -15.01 23.56
CA GLU A 69 2.67 -14.82 24.24
C GLU A 69 1.48 -14.94 23.30
N ILE A 70 1.74 -14.97 21.99
CA ILE A 70 0.75 -14.95 20.92
C ILE A 70 0.74 -16.28 20.16
N ILE A 71 1.91 -16.90 19.99
CA ILE A 71 2.04 -18.23 19.38
C ILE A 71 2.53 -19.22 20.44
N ASN A 72 1.70 -20.20 20.76
CA ASN A 72 2.06 -21.32 21.61
C ASN A 72 2.40 -22.54 20.73
N ILE A 73 3.60 -23.10 20.91
CA ILE A 73 4.07 -24.27 20.19
C ILE A 73 4.13 -25.44 21.17
N GLU A 74 3.27 -26.42 20.96
CA GLU A 74 3.25 -27.65 21.75
C GLU A 74 4.12 -28.71 21.08
N ARG A 75 5.06 -29.26 21.86
CA ARG A 75 5.98 -30.31 21.43
C ARG A 75 5.66 -31.62 22.14
N ASP A 76 5.88 -32.73 21.45
CA ASP A 76 5.80 -34.06 22.07
C ASP A 76 7.05 -34.39 22.92
N SER A 77 7.07 -35.59 23.52
CA SER A 77 8.20 -36.08 24.34
C SER A 77 9.51 -36.26 23.57
N GLU A 78 9.46 -36.23 22.24
CA GLU A 78 10.61 -36.33 21.33
C GLU A 78 10.96 -34.96 20.71
N GLU A 79 10.45 -33.86 21.28
CA GLU A 79 10.60 -32.47 20.84
C GLU A 79 10.00 -32.13 19.46
N ASN A 80 9.14 -32.98 18.89
CA ASN A 80 8.48 -32.68 17.62
C ASN A 80 7.30 -31.75 17.82
N ILE A 81 7.16 -30.78 16.91
CA ILE A 81 6.04 -29.84 16.91
C ILE A 81 4.77 -30.58 16.46
N ASN A 82 3.80 -30.73 17.37
CA ASN A 82 2.51 -31.35 17.07
C ASN A 82 1.40 -30.31 16.83
N ILE A 83 1.42 -29.20 17.57
CA ILE A 83 0.37 -28.17 17.50
C ILE A 83 0.99 -26.77 17.56
N ILE A 84 0.49 -25.87 16.70
CA ILE A 84 0.77 -24.44 16.74
C ILE A 84 -0.55 -23.72 16.97
N ASN A 85 -0.70 -23.12 18.15
CA ASN A 85 -1.89 -22.40 18.56
C ASN A 85 -1.59 -20.90 18.56
N ALA A 86 -2.39 -20.13 17.82
CA ALA A 86 -2.33 -18.67 17.86
C ALA A 86 -3.44 -18.12 18.77
N ASP A 87 -3.10 -17.20 19.67
CA ASP A 87 -4.08 -16.43 20.43
C ASP A 87 -4.73 -15.38 19.52
N THR A 88 -5.74 -15.85 18.78
CA THR A 88 -6.49 -15.03 17.81
C THR A 88 -7.19 -13.84 18.48
N LEU A 89 -7.55 -13.93 19.76
CA LEU A 89 -8.19 -12.84 20.49
C LEU A 89 -7.19 -11.71 20.76
N LYS A 90 -6.00 -12.04 21.27
CA LYS A 90 -4.93 -11.04 21.47
C LYS A 90 -4.47 -10.43 20.15
N MET A 91 -4.32 -11.24 19.11
CA MET A 91 -4.02 -10.74 17.77
C MET A 91 -5.09 -9.73 17.34
N ASN A 92 -6.35 -10.14 17.23
CA ASN A 92 -7.41 -9.23 16.78
C ASN A 92 -7.52 -7.96 17.63
N LYS A 93 -7.26 -8.03 18.93
CA LYS A 93 -7.19 -6.84 19.80
C LYS A 93 -6.11 -5.85 19.33
N ILE A 94 -4.89 -6.33 19.10
CA ILE A 94 -3.78 -5.50 18.61
C ILE A 94 -4.13 -4.89 17.23
N ALA A 95 -4.70 -5.67 16.31
CA ALA A 95 -5.13 -5.13 15.01
C ALA A 95 -6.19 -4.03 15.14
N CYS A 96 -7.18 -4.22 16.02
CA CYS A 96 -8.19 -3.20 16.30
C CYS A 96 -7.57 -1.94 16.90
N ASP A 97 -6.65 -2.07 17.85
CA ASP A 97 -5.97 -0.94 18.49
C ASP A 97 -5.12 -0.16 17.48
N VAL A 98 -4.41 -0.86 16.60
CA VAL A 98 -3.67 -0.26 15.46
C VAL A 98 -4.64 0.45 14.51
N ALA A 99 -5.76 -0.17 14.14
CA ALA A 99 -6.75 0.43 13.24
C ALA A 99 -7.30 1.75 13.79
N ILE A 100 -7.63 1.77 15.09
CA ILE A 100 -8.13 2.97 15.78
C ILE A 100 -7.05 4.06 15.80
N LYS A 101 -5.80 3.72 16.12
CA LYS A 101 -4.70 4.70 16.13
C LYS A 101 -4.42 5.27 14.74
N VAL A 102 -4.37 4.41 13.71
CA VAL A 102 -4.24 4.87 12.32
C VAL A 102 -5.40 5.76 11.92
N GLN A 103 -6.64 5.38 12.22
CA GLN A 103 -7.83 6.20 11.93
C GLN A 103 -7.71 7.60 12.57
N ASN A 104 -7.24 7.67 13.82
CA ASN A 104 -7.05 8.93 14.52
C ASN A 104 -5.97 9.81 13.87
N GLU A 105 -4.84 9.23 13.43
CA GLU A 105 -3.81 9.96 12.70
C GLU A 105 -4.29 10.44 11.32
N LEU A 106 -5.03 9.61 10.58
CA LEU A 106 -5.62 9.99 9.30
C LEU A 106 -6.66 11.10 9.46
N ASN A 107 -7.44 11.11 10.54
CA ASN A 107 -8.38 12.19 10.84
C ASN A 107 -7.66 13.53 11.10
N LYS A 108 -6.40 13.54 11.52
CA LYS A 108 -5.60 14.78 11.64
C LYS A 108 -5.23 15.34 10.27
N LEU A 109 -4.99 14.48 9.26
CA LEU A 109 -4.71 14.92 7.89
C LEU A 109 -5.86 15.73 7.29
N LYS A 110 -7.10 15.37 7.61
CA LYS A 110 -8.30 16.11 7.18
C LYS A 110 -8.27 17.59 7.58
N LYS A 111 -7.65 17.93 8.71
CA LYS A 111 -7.61 19.30 9.23
C LYS A 111 -6.51 20.16 8.59
N ILE A 112 -5.44 19.54 8.12
CA ILE A 112 -4.23 20.24 7.65
C ILE A 112 -4.21 20.33 6.12
N GLY A 113 -4.81 19.35 5.43
CA GLY A 113 -4.64 19.21 3.99
C GLY A 113 -3.22 18.81 3.60
N VAL A 114 -2.98 18.72 2.29
CA VAL A 114 -1.65 18.55 1.71
C VAL A 114 -1.41 19.69 0.75
N ILE A 115 -0.31 20.41 0.94
CA ILE A 115 0.08 21.52 0.09
C ILE A 115 1.01 20.99 -0.99
N LEU A 116 0.65 21.23 -2.25
CA LEU A 116 1.45 20.86 -3.41
C LEU A 116 1.76 22.11 -4.25
N PRO A 117 3.03 22.51 -4.40
CA PRO A 117 3.39 23.57 -5.33
C PRO A 117 3.01 23.18 -6.76
N SER A 118 2.33 24.07 -7.48
CA SER A 118 1.93 23.85 -8.88
C SER A 118 3.12 23.54 -9.80
N GLY A 119 4.31 24.02 -9.47
CA GLY A 119 5.55 23.69 -10.15
C GLY A 119 5.87 22.19 -10.23
N TYR A 120 5.42 21.41 -9.24
CA TYR A 120 5.63 19.96 -9.18
C TYR A 120 4.92 19.22 -10.32
N ILE A 121 3.82 19.78 -10.84
CA ILE A 121 3.04 19.22 -11.96
C ILE A 121 3.88 19.15 -13.24
N PHE A 122 4.77 20.13 -13.44
CA PHE A 122 5.56 20.24 -14.66
C PHE A 122 6.70 19.21 -14.75
N LYS A 123 6.90 18.37 -13.72
CA LYS A 123 7.95 17.33 -13.66
C LYS A 123 9.35 17.88 -14.00
N ASN A 124 9.58 19.15 -13.70
CA ASN A 124 10.83 19.84 -13.94
C ASN A 124 11.45 20.21 -12.60
N ASN A 125 12.64 19.68 -12.33
CA ASN A 125 13.35 19.91 -11.06
C ASN A 125 13.59 21.39 -10.75
N LEU A 126 13.78 22.23 -11.78
CA LEU A 126 13.98 23.67 -11.58
C LEU A 126 12.70 24.40 -11.16
N LEU A 127 11.55 23.91 -11.60
CA LEU A 127 10.25 24.54 -11.33
C LEU A 127 9.50 23.86 -10.18
N ALA A 128 9.94 22.70 -9.71
CA ALA A 128 9.21 21.85 -8.75
C ALA A 128 8.82 22.56 -7.44
N GLN A 129 9.57 23.57 -7.02
CA GLN A 129 9.33 24.34 -5.80
C GLN A 129 8.75 25.75 -6.06
N TYR A 130 8.43 26.08 -7.31
CA TYR A 130 7.92 27.39 -7.71
C TYR A 130 6.44 27.34 -8.06
N GLY A 131 5.77 28.49 -7.94
CA GLY A 131 4.37 28.67 -8.28
C GLY A 131 3.44 28.68 -7.07
N PRO A 132 2.14 28.98 -7.28
CA PRO A 132 1.15 28.96 -6.22
C PRO A 132 0.94 27.55 -5.66
N ASP A 133 0.64 27.52 -4.37
CA ASP A 133 0.31 26.31 -3.63
C ASP A 133 -1.11 25.83 -3.96
N ILE A 134 -1.22 24.56 -4.31
CA ILE A 134 -2.50 23.88 -4.49
C ILE A 134 -2.81 23.16 -3.19
N ASN A 135 -3.92 23.55 -2.56
CA ASN A 135 -4.39 22.86 -1.37
C ASN A 135 -5.20 21.61 -1.76
N ILE A 136 -4.71 20.45 -1.35
CA ILE A 136 -5.34 19.17 -1.57
C ILE A 136 -6.04 18.76 -0.28
N ASN A 137 -7.36 18.69 -0.34
CA ASN A 137 -8.15 18.20 0.77
C ASN A 137 -8.18 16.67 0.76
N VAL A 138 -7.95 16.07 1.92
CA VAL A 138 -7.85 14.62 2.05
C VAL A 138 -8.73 14.19 3.21
N GLU A 139 -9.65 13.26 2.96
CA GLU A 139 -10.49 12.71 4.03
C GLU A 139 -10.60 11.19 3.94
N PRO A 140 -10.49 10.46 5.06
CA PRO A 140 -10.78 9.04 5.07
C PRO A 140 -12.27 8.81 4.81
N VAL A 141 -12.58 7.81 3.99
CA VAL A 141 -13.93 7.36 3.68
C VAL A 141 -14.19 6.05 4.40
N GLY A 142 -15.06 6.10 5.41
CA GLY A 142 -15.38 4.93 6.24
C GLY A 142 -14.36 4.73 7.36
N TYR A 143 -13.95 3.48 7.58
CA TYR A 143 -13.04 3.07 8.65
C TYR A 143 -11.79 2.40 8.09
N VAL A 144 -10.71 2.41 8.88
CA VAL A 144 -9.53 1.58 8.62
C VAL A 144 -9.85 0.14 8.99
N GLU A 145 -9.75 -0.76 8.01
CA GLU A 145 -9.85 -2.21 8.22
C GLU A 145 -8.47 -2.76 8.55
N ALA A 146 -8.38 -3.58 9.59
CA ALA A 146 -7.17 -4.28 9.98
C ALA A 146 -7.44 -5.77 10.07
N ARG A 147 -6.57 -6.58 9.44
CA ARG A 147 -6.70 -8.04 9.45
C ARG A 147 -5.35 -8.72 9.52
N TYR A 148 -5.34 -9.91 10.14
CA TYR A 148 -4.19 -10.79 10.10
C TYR A 148 -4.30 -11.77 8.96
N LEU A 149 -3.18 -11.98 8.28
CA LEU A 149 -3.03 -13.02 7.28
C LEU A 149 -1.93 -13.97 7.75
N SER A 150 -2.20 -15.27 7.72
CA SER A 150 -1.25 -16.31 8.10
C SER A 150 -1.00 -17.20 6.90
N ASN A 151 0.28 -17.39 6.53
CA ASN A 151 0.66 -18.25 5.42
C ASN A 151 1.67 -19.32 5.85
N PHE A 152 1.51 -20.54 5.35
CA PHE A 152 2.46 -21.64 5.54
C PHE A 152 3.07 -22.00 4.18
N GLU A 153 4.38 -21.82 4.04
CA GLU A 153 5.14 -22.07 2.81
C GLU A 153 6.15 -23.20 3.05
N SER A 154 6.17 -24.24 2.22
CA SER A 154 7.24 -25.25 2.27
C SER A 154 8.51 -24.67 1.68
N VAL A 155 9.61 -24.64 2.44
CA VAL A 155 10.88 -24.00 2.05
C VAL A 155 12.07 -24.97 2.02
N GLY A 156 11.85 -26.24 2.33
CA GLY A 156 12.88 -27.28 2.30
C GLY A 156 12.29 -28.66 2.56
N ILE A 157 13.16 -29.68 2.57
CA ILE A 157 12.76 -31.11 2.62
C ILE A 157 11.87 -31.39 3.84
N ASN A 158 12.07 -30.70 4.98
CA ASN A 158 11.22 -30.77 6.17
C ASN A 158 11.12 -29.43 6.89
N GLN A 159 10.98 -28.36 6.12
CA GLN A 159 10.89 -27.02 6.68
C GLN A 159 9.65 -26.32 6.14
N THR A 160 8.80 -25.89 7.05
CA THR A 160 7.62 -25.08 6.75
C THR A 160 7.84 -23.70 7.36
N ARG A 161 7.82 -22.68 6.52
CA ARG A 161 7.88 -21.28 6.92
C ARG A 161 6.47 -20.79 7.20
N HIS A 162 6.22 -20.40 8.43
CA HIS A 162 4.99 -19.75 8.86
C HIS A 162 5.20 -18.23 8.91
N LYS A 163 4.45 -17.47 8.12
CA LYS A 163 4.47 -16.00 8.12
C LYS A 163 3.15 -15.45 8.60
N ILE A 164 3.22 -14.46 9.47
CA ILE A 164 2.06 -13.69 9.92
C ILE A 164 2.24 -12.25 9.45
N TYR A 165 1.23 -11.76 8.73
CA TYR A 165 1.14 -10.40 8.25
C TYR A 165 0.01 -9.68 8.95
N VAL A 166 0.19 -8.38 9.15
CA VAL A 166 -0.89 -7.44 9.37
C VAL A 166 -1.15 -6.74 8.06
N GLU A 167 -2.40 -6.78 7.61
CA GLU A 167 -2.86 -5.97 6.51
C GLU A 167 -3.77 -4.86 7.05
N LEU A 168 -3.43 -3.63 6.70
CA LEU A 168 -4.29 -2.46 6.87
C LEU A 168 -4.83 -2.02 5.52
N LYS A 169 -6.11 -1.71 5.50
CA LYS A 169 -6.82 -1.23 4.31
C LYS A 169 -7.63 0.00 4.67
N THR A 170 -7.51 1.05 3.85
CA THR A 170 -8.32 2.26 3.99
C THR A 170 -8.67 2.85 2.63
N ASN A 171 -9.79 3.56 2.57
CA ASN A 171 -10.19 4.34 1.42
C ASN A 171 -10.04 5.83 1.76
N MET A 172 -9.36 6.58 0.91
CA MET A 172 -9.17 8.02 1.06
C MET A 172 -9.83 8.75 -0.09
N ARG A 173 -10.60 9.79 0.21
CA ARG A 173 -11.09 10.74 -0.78
C ARG A 173 -10.11 11.89 -0.88
N ILE A 174 -9.65 12.12 -2.09
CA ILE A 174 -8.79 13.23 -2.46
C ILE A 174 -9.66 14.23 -3.20
N ALA A 175 -9.64 15.48 -2.76
CA ALA A 175 -10.38 16.56 -3.37
C ALA A 175 -9.43 17.72 -3.67
N VAL A 176 -9.25 17.99 -4.96
CA VAL A 176 -8.65 19.22 -5.48
C VAL A 176 -9.77 20.19 -5.87
N PRO A 177 -9.53 21.51 -6.01
CA PRO A 177 -10.60 22.50 -6.19
C PRO A 177 -11.64 22.20 -7.30
N LEU A 178 -11.27 21.41 -8.31
CA LEU A 178 -12.09 21.14 -9.49
C LEU A 178 -12.42 19.64 -9.71
N GLU A 179 -11.82 18.72 -8.95
CA GLU A 179 -12.03 17.27 -9.11
C GLU A 179 -11.92 16.53 -7.76
N LYS A 180 -12.63 15.40 -7.65
CA LYS A 180 -12.56 14.50 -6.49
C LYS A 180 -12.42 13.07 -6.96
N ASN A 181 -11.58 12.29 -6.29
CA ASN A 181 -11.42 10.87 -6.56
C ASN A 181 -11.16 10.09 -5.27
N ASP A 182 -11.66 8.86 -5.24
CA ASP A 182 -11.50 7.95 -4.11
C ASP A 182 -10.40 6.93 -4.44
N ILE A 183 -9.43 6.79 -3.54
CA ILE A 183 -8.31 5.87 -3.68
C ILE A 183 -8.31 4.82 -2.58
N GLU A 184 -8.04 3.57 -2.94
CA GLU A 184 -7.82 2.48 -1.99
C GLU A 184 -6.31 2.38 -1.69
N ILE A 185 -5.97 2.36 -0.40
CA ILE A 185 -4.60 2.21 0.09
C ILE A 185 -4.54 0.98 0.97
N LYS A 186 -3.60 0.08 0.65
CA LYS A 186 -3.31 -1.13 1.39
C LYS A 186 -1.86 -1.11 1.85
N SER A 187 -1.62 -1.44 3.11
CA SER A 187 -0.30 -1.72 3.63
C SER A 187 -0.28 -3.12 4.23
N GLN A 188 0.73 -3.91 3.88
CA GLN A 188 0.93 -5.25 4.42
C GLN A 188 2.32 -5.32 5.02
N ILE A 189 2.40 -5.66 6.31
CA ILE A 189 3.66 -5.73 7.04
C ILE A 189 3.80 -7.12 7.66
N PRO A 190 4.91 -7.85 7.41
CA PRO A 190 5.20 -9.07 8.13
C PRO A 190 5.56 -8.70 9.58
N ILE A 191 4.84 -9.28 10.53
CA ILE A 191 5.06 -9.05 11.96
C ILE A 191 5.76 -10.22 12.64
N SER A 192 5.66 -11.41 12.07
CA SER A 192 6.39 -12.58 12.53
C SER A 192 6.63 -13.56 11.40
N GLU A 193 7.79 -14.23 11.47
CA GLU A 193 8.16 -15.33 10.62
C GLU A 193 8.80 -16.42 11.47
N THR A 194 8.42 -17.67 11.24
CA THR A 194 8.92 -18.81 12.01
C THR A 194 9.16 -20.00 11.10
N ILE A 195 10.33 -20.64 11.26
CA ILE A 195 10.66 -21.86 10.54
C ILE A 195 10.32 -23.04 11.43
N ILE A 196 9.36 -23.83 10.98
CA ILE A 196 8.93 -25.07 11.60
C ILE A 196 9.76 -26.18 10.97
N ILE A 197 10.54 -26.88 11.78
CA ILE A 197 11.38 -28.00 11.35
C ILE A 197 10.63 -29.30 11.69
N GLY A 198 10.33 -30.11 10.68
CA GLY A 198 9.75 -31.44 10.82
C GLY A 198 10.81 -32.56 10.74
N LYS A 199 10.41 -33.79 11.07
CA LYS A 199 11.27 -34.97 10.90
C LYS A 199 11.53 -35.26 9.42
N VAL A 200 12.76 -35.66 9.09
CA VAL A 200 13.12 -36.15 7.76
C VAL A 200 12.56 -37.57 7.58
N PRO A 201 11.79 -37.86 6.51
CA PRO A 201 11.32 -39.21 6.24
C PRO A 201 12.51 -40.14 5.95
N ASP A 202 12.62 -41.24 6.68
CA ASP A 202 13.66 -42.27 6.48
C ASP A 202 13.59 -42.96 5.10
N THR A 203 12.50 -42.74 4.36
CA THR A 203 12.19 -43.44 3.11
C THR A 203 12.99 -42.97 1.89
N ALA A 204 13.65 -41.81 1.95
CA ALA A 204 14.44 -41.29 0.82
C ALA A 204 15.71 -42.12 0.53
N ILE A 205 16.25 -42.83 1.52
CA ILE A 205 17.52 -43.58 1.40
C ILE A 205 17.31 -45.00 0.85
N ASN A 206 16.09 -45.56 0.97
CA ASN A 206 15.83 -46.96 0.59
C ASN A 206 15.42 -47.18 -0.87
N MET A 207 15.10 -46.15 -1.66
CA MET A 207 14.74 -46.34 -3.07
C MET A 207 15.94 -46.62 -4.00
N ASP A 208 17.17 -46.35 -3.56
CA ASP A 208 18.39 -46.55 -4.38
C ASP A 208 19.08 -47.91 -4.13
N LEU A 209 18.76 -48.58 -3.01
CA LEU A 209 19.40 -49.84 -2.60
C LEU A 209 18.70 -51.10 -3.13
N ASP A 210 17.42 -51.02 -3.50
CA ASP A 210 16.68 -52.17 -4.04
C ASP A 210 16.90 -52.37 -5.55
N ASN A 211 17.26 -51.32 -6.29
CA ASN A 211 17.54 -51.41 -7.73
C ASN A 211 18.93 -51.98 -8.08
N THR A 212 19.82 -52.13 -7.10
CA THR A 212 21.19 -52.63 -7.33
C THR A 212 21.36 -54.13 -7.06
N LYS A 213 20.36 -54.83 -6.50
CA LYS A 213 20.44 -56.28 -6.20
C LYS A 213 19.93 -57.20 -7.32
N PHE A 214 19.35 -56.68 -8.40
CA PHE A 214 18.83 -57.49 -9.51
C PHE A 214 19.76 -57.49 -10.74
N LYS A 215 21.03 -57.89 -10.59
CA LYS A 215 21.87 -58.23 -11.75
C LYS A 215 23.11 -59.06 -11.44
N LEU A 216 22.97 -60.14 -10.66
CA LEU A 216 23.97 -61.21 -10.63
C LEU A 216 23.28 -62.57 -10.70
N LYS A 217 22.73 -62.90 -11.87
CA LYS A 217 22.44 -64.30 -12.23
C LYS A 217 23.52 -64.75 -13.21
N ASN A 218 24.31 -65.71 -12.73
CA ASN A 218 25.42 -66.42 -13.40
C ASN A 218 25.21 -66.63 -14.90
N LYS A 219 26.25 -66.32 -15.68
CA LYS A 219 26.43 -66.83 -17.03
C LYS A 219 27.91 -67.16 -17.26
N TYR A 220 28.28 -68.38 -16.90
CA TYR A 220 29.38 -69.14 -17.51
C TYR A 220 28.99 -70.62 -17.44
N GLU A 221 28.30 -71.06 -18.50
CA GLU A 221 28.68 -72.28 -19.23
C GLU A 221 29.82 -71.90 -20.17
#